data_AF-A0A7H4MZP2-F1
#
_entry.id   AF-A0A7H4MZP2-F1
#
_cell.length_a   1.000
_cell.length_b   1.000
_cell.length_c   1.000
_cell.angle_alpha   90.00
_cell.angle_beta   90.00
_cell.angle_gamma   90.00
#
_symmetry.space_group_name_H-M   'P 1'
#
loop_
_entity.id
_entity.type
_entity.pdbx_description
1 polymer ?
#
loop_
_entity_poly.entity_id
_entity_poly.type
_entity_poly.pdbx_seq_one_letter_code
_entity_poly.pdbx_strand_id
1 'polypeptide(L)'
;MSAKLFRAAVVFCGLLLLWWLATRSGIPAFLLPSPEAVASALWVNRAYLGEHTLITLSEILSGLALGVLLGVILALCMIVSPRLQRWLMPLVLTSQAIPVFALAPLLVLWFGFGMSAKVMMAVLVIFFPVTSAFFDGLRRVNHDYLDLARTMGGLFWRAAAPRSPDGCPSGPRFRPADGGRRRPHRGDHRRMGRFSRRIGLRDA
;
A
#
# COMPACT_ATOMS: atom_id res chain seq x y z
N MET A 1 9.20 13.52 -26.47
CA MET A 1 8.50 12.23 -26.33
C MET A 1 9.11 11.12 -27.21
N SER A 2 9.49 11.42 -28.46
CA SER A 2 10.05 10.46 -29.43
C SER A 2 11.27 9.65 -28.96
N ALA A 3 12.24 10.27 -28.27
CA ALA A 3 13.46 9.56 -27.83
C ALA A 3 13.23 8.44 -26.80
N LYS A 4 12.18 8.54 -25.96
CA LYS A 4 11.85 7.49 -24.97
C LYS A 4 11.17 6.28 -25.65
N LEU A 5 10.27 6.56 -26.59
CA LEU A 5 9.61 5.54 -27.42
C LEU A 5 10.61 4.79 -28.28
N PHE A 6 11.56 5.51 -28.92
CA PHE A 6 12.62 4.88 -29.70
C PHE A 6 13.50 3.96 -28.85
N ARG A 7 13.94 4.41 -27.67
CA ARG A 7 14.71 3.57 -26.74
C ARG A 7 13.92 2.32 -26.32
N ALA A 8 12.63 2.46 -26.00
CA ALA A 8 11.78 1.34 -25.65
C ALA A 8 11.62 0.34 -26.80
N ALA A 9 11.42 0.82 -28.03
CA ALA A 9 11.33 -0.02 -29.22
C ALA A 9 12.63 -0.78 -29.51
N VAL A 10 13.78 -0.09 -29.42
CA VAL A 10 15.10 -0.73 -29.60
C VAL A 10 15.34 -1.83 -28.57
N VAL A 11 15.02 -1.56 -27.29
CA VAL A 11 15.14 -2.57 -26.23
C VAL A 11 14.20 -3.75 -26.50
N PHE A 12 12.93 -3.50 -26.82
CA PHE A 12 11.96 -4.54 -27.09
C PHE A 12 12.36 -5.43 -28.29
N CYS A 13 12.72 -4.82 -29.42
CA CYS A 13 13.21 -5.55 -30.59
C CYS A 13 14.51 -6.29 -30.30
N GLY A 14 15.42 -5.71 -29.51
CA GLY A 14 16.65 -6.36 -29.06
C GLY A 14 16.37 -7.61 -28.22
N LEU A 15 15.40 -7.56 -27.30
CA LEU A 15 14.97 -8.72 -26.52
C LEU A 15 14.34 -9.80 -27.40
N LEU A 16 13.47 -9.42 -28.35
CA LEU A 16 12.87 -10.37 -29.29
C LEU A 16 13.92 -11.06 -30.15
N LEU A 17 14.91 -10.30 -30.63
CA LEU A 17 16.02 -10.84 -31.40
C LEU A 17 16.85 -11.80 -30.55
N LEU A 18 17.18 -11.43 -29.32
CA LEU A 18 17.91 -12.30 -28.38
C LEU A 18 17.15 -13.60 -28.11
N TRP A 19 15.83 -13.52 -27.87
CA TRP A 19 14.98 -14.69 -27.68
C TRP A 19 14.94 -15.57 -28.93
N TRP A 20 14.80 -14.98 -30.12
CA TRP A 20 14.82 -15.71 -31.38
C TRP A 20 16.17 -16.42 -31.61
N LEU A 21 17.31 -15.75 -31.36
CA LEU A 21 18.63 -16.37 -31.42
C LEU A 21 18.78 -17.51 -30.39
N ALA A 22 18.30 -17.31 -29.16
CA ALA A 22 18.35 -18.34 -28.11
C ALA A 22 17.56 -19.60 -28.51
N THR A 23 16.47 -19.46 -29.26
CA THR A 23 15.73 -20.64 -29.75
C THR A 23 16.50 -21.43 -30.81
N ARG A 24 17.51 -20.82 -31.45
CA ARG A 24 18.38 -21.48 -32.44
C ARG A 24 19.64 -22.10 -31.84
N SER A 25 19.92 -21.92 -30.55
CA SER A 25 21.11 -22.47 -29.89
C SER A 25 20.96 -23.94 -29.46
N GLY A 26 19.96 -24.66 -29.97
CA GLY A 26 19.71 -26.08 -29.67
C GLY A 26 18.87 -26.35 -28.42
N ILE A 27 18.24 -25.33 -27.83
CA ILE A 27 17.31 -25.52 -26.71
C ILE A 27 16.04 -26.23 -27.23
N PRO A 28 15.55 -27.29 -26.56
CA PRO A 28 14.33 -27.96 -26.97
C PRO A 28 13.12 -27.02 -27.02
N ALA A 29 12.29 -27.14 -28.06
CA ALA A 29 11.15 -26.26 -28.29
C ALA A 29 10.07 -26.30 -27.18
N PHE A 30 10.04 -27.36 -26.36
CA PHE A 30 9.13 -27.43 -25.21
C PHE A 30 9.58 -26.55 -24.03
N LEU A 31 10.87 -26.25 -23.94
CA LEU A 31 11.45 -25.34 -22.93
C LEU A 31 11.41 -23.90 -23.42
N LEU A 32 11.77 -23.67 -24.68
CA LEU A 32 11.84 -22.34 -25.26
C LEU A 32 11.27 -22.34 -26.69
N PRO A 33 9.95 -22.22 -26.86
CA PRO A 33 9.35 -22.12 -28.18
C PRO A 33 9.80 -20.82 -28.86
N SER A 34 9.99 -20.89 -30.18
CA SER A 34 10.33 -19.72 -30.99
C SER A 34 9.23 -18.65 -30.94
N PRO A 35 9.56 -17.35 -31.04
CA PRO A 35 8.58 -16.27 -31.06
C PRO A 35 7.46 -16.45 -32.10
N GLU A 36 7.79 -16.97 -33.29
CA GLU A 36 6.84 -17.28 -34.37
C GLU A 36 5.85 -18.38 -33.96
N ALA A 37 6.33 -19.45 -33.32
CA ALA A 37 5.47 -20.51 -32.79
C ALA A 37 4.52 -19.96 -31.72
N VAL A 38 5.00 -19.11 -30.80
CA VAL A 38 4.14 -18.45 -29.80
C VAL A 38 3.09 -17.55 -30.46
N ALA A 39 3.48 -16.75 -31.45
CA ALA A 39 2.55 -15.90 -32.19
C ALA A 39 1.47 -16.72 -32.92
N SER A 40 1.84 -17.83 -33.56
CA SER A 40 0.87 -18.74 -34.18
C SER A 40 -0.06 -19.38 -33.16
N ALA A 41 0.47 -19.83 -32.02
CA ALA A 41 -0.32 -20.46 -30.96
C ALA A 41 -1.31 -19.47 -30.34
N LEU A 42 -0.90 -18.21 -30.14
CA LEU A 42 -1.78 -17.13 -29.70
C LEU A 42 -2.90 -16.88 -30.70
N TRP A 43 -2.60 -16.86 -32.01
CA TRP A 43 -3.61 -16.59 -33.04
C TRP A 43 -4.60 -17.74 -33.21
N VAL A 44 -4.12 -18.98 -33.18
CA VAL A 44 -4.93 -20.19 -33.32
C VAL A 44 -5.82 -20.40 -32.09
N ASN A 45 -5.27 -20.26 -30.88
CA ASN A 45 -6.00 -20.50 -29.64
C ASN A 45 -6.71 -19.24 -29.11
N ARG A 46 -6.79 -18.15 -29.89
CA ARG A 46 -7.30 -16.85 -29.41
C ARG A 46 -8.69 -16.91 -28.80
N ALA A 47 -9.58 -17.75 -29.32
CA ALA A 47 -10.95 -17.89 -28.83
C ALA A 47 -10.95 -18.53 -27.43
N TYR A 48 -10.23 -19.64 -27.29
CA TYR A 48 -10.03 -20.35 -26.02
C TYR A 48 -9.32 -19.47 -24.97
N LEU A 49 -8.23 -18.82 -25.36
CA LEU A 49 -7.53 -17.84 -24.53
C LEU A 49 -8.44 -16.68 -24.11
N GLY A 50 -9.26 -16.17 -25.04
CA GLY A 50 -10.22 -15.11 -24.79
C GLY A 50 -11.29 -15.51 -23.77
N GLU A 51 -11.87 -16.69 -23.91
CA GLU A 51 -12.84 -17.24 -22.96
C GLU A 51 -12.26 -17.35 -21.55
N HIS A 52 -11.08 -17.95 -21.42
CA HIS A 52 -10.40 -18.06 -20.13
C HIS A 52 -9.99 -16.70 -19.56
N THR A 53 -9.60 -15.74 -20.43
CA THR A 53 -9.31 -14.37 -20.01
C THR A 53 -10.56 -13.69 -19.44
N LEU A 54 -11.72 -13.85 -20.07
CA LEU A 54 -12.99 -13.29 -19.58
C LEU A 54 -13.41 -13.91 -18.24
N ILE A 55 -13.25 -15.22 -18.09
CA ILE A 55 -13.53 -15.92 -16.83
C ILE A 55 -12.63 -15.36 -15.73
N THR A 56 -11.31 -15.34 -15.93
CA THR A 56 -10.37 -14.81 -14.93
C THR A 56 -10.62 -13.32 -14.64
N LEU A 57 -10.96 -12.53 -15.66
CA LEU A 57 -11.31 -11.13 -15.47
C LEU A 57 -12.55 -10.98 -14.59
N SER A 58 -13.60 -11.77 -14.84
CA SER A 58 -14.82 -11.76 -14.03
C SER A 58 -14.57 -12.23 -12.59
N GLU A 59 -13.69 -13.22 -12.38
CA GLU A 59 -13.24 -13.67 -11.07
C GLU A 59 -12.52 -12.55 -10.30
N ILE A 60 -11.59 -11.85 -10.97
CA ILE A 60 -10.83 -10.73 -10.40
C ILE A 60 -11.77 -9.56 -10.07
N LEU A 61 -12.63 -9.14 -11.00
CA LEU A 61 -13.53 -8.00 -10.79
C LEU A 61 -14.53 -8.26 -9.65
N SER A 62 -15.09 -9.47 -9.60
CA SER A 62 -16.01 -9.87 -8.52
C SER A 62 -15.29 -9.90 -7.17
N GLY A 63 -14.10 -10.51 -7.13
CA GLY A 63 -13.29 -10.57 -5.91
C GLY A 63 -12.82 -9.19 -5.44
N LEU A 64 -12.44 -8.31 -6.37
CA LEU A 64 -12.06 -6.92 -6.10
C LEU A 64 -13.25 -6.14 -5.54
N ALA A 65 -14.41 -6.20 -6.19
CA ALA A 65 -15.60 -5.48 -5.76
C ALA A 65 -16.01 -5.90 -4.33
N LEU A 66 -16.10 -7.20 -4.07
CA LEU A 66 -16.47 -7.73 -2.75
C LEU A 66 -15.39 -7.46 -1.70
N GLY A 67 -14.12 -7.69 -2.01
CA GLY A 67 -13.00 -7.46 -1.08
C GLY A 67 -12.85 -6.00 -0.69
N VAL A 68 -12.97 -5.08 -1.65
CA VAL A 68 -12.95 -3.64 -1.38
C VAL A 68 -14.16 -3.23 -0.55
N LEU A 69 -15.37 -3.67 -0.93
CA LEU A 69 -16.59 -3.34 -0.21
C LEU A 69 -16.50 -3.76 1.26
N LEU A 70 -16.16 -5.04 1.51
CA LEU A 70 -16.02 -5.57 2.87
C LEU A 70 -14.91 -4.86 3.65
N GLY A 71 -13.77 -4.58 3.01
CA GLY A 71 -12.64 -3.94 3.67
C GLY A 71 -12.92 -2.48 4.03
N VAL A 72 -13.58 -1.73 3.15
CA VAL A 72 -14.04 -0.36 3.42
C VAL A 72 -15.05 -0.35 4.55
N ILE A 73 -16.05 -1.24 4.52
CA ILE A 73 -17.05 -1.35 5.60
C ILE A 73 -16.35 -1.62 6.94
N LEU A 74 -15.43 -2.59 6.99
CA LEU A 74 -14.73 -2.92 8.23
C LEU A 74 -13.88 -1.75 8.75
N ALA A 75 -13.15 -1.08 7.88
CA ALA A 75 -12.35 0.08 8.22
C ALA A 75 -13.21 1.25 8.75
N LEU A 76 -14.40 1.47 8.17
CA LEU A 76 -15.37 2.44 8.68
C LEU A 76 -15.92 2.02 10.06
N CYS A 77 -16.22 0.74 10.28
CA CYS A 77 -16.60 0.26 11.60
C CYS A 77 -15.48 0.48 12.64
N MET A 78 -14.21 0.32 12.24
CA MET A 78 -13.05 0.59 13.09
C MET A 78 -12.85 2.08 13.39
N ILE A 79 -13.15 2.99 12.45
CA ILE A 79 -13.03 4.44 12.71
C ILE A 79 -14.10 4.93 13.69
N VAL A 80 -15.30 4.37 13.63
CA VAL A 80 -16.42 4.72 14.52
C VAL A 80 -16.24 4.11 15.92
N SER A 81 -15.63 2.91 16.03
CA SER A 81 -15.47 2.20 17.29
C SER A 81 -14.01 1.95 17.69
N PRO A 82 -13.44 2.74 18.62
CA PRO A 82 -12.08 2.55 19.12
C PRO A 82 -11.85 1.23 19.87
N ARG A 83 -12.92 0.57 20.31
CA ARG A 83 -12.84 -0.78 20.88
C ARG A 83 -12.62 -1.80 19.77
N LEU A 84 -13.42 -1.74 18.71
CA LEU A 84 -13.32 -2.65 17.57
C LEU A 84 -11.94 -2.55 16.90
N GLN A 85 -11.43 -1.32 16.73
CA GLN A 85 -10.08 -1.09 16.23
C GLN A 85 -9.02 -1.87 17.05
N ARG A 86 -9.04 -1.76 18.39
CA ARG A 86 -8.03 -2.40 19.24
C ARG A 86 -8.00 -3.92 19.11
N TRP A 87 -9.15 -4.54 18.90
CA TRP A 87 -9.26 -6.00 18.71
C TRP A 87 -8.93 -6.44 17.28
N LEU A 88 -9.37 -5.69 16.27
CA LEU A 88 -9.22 -6.09 14.86
C LEU A 88 -7.86 -5.72 14.26
N MET A 89 -7.23 -4.62 14.67
CA MET A 89 -5.94 -4.19 14.11
C MET A 89 -4.86 -5.28 14.20
N PRO A 90 -4.63 -5.96 15.35
CA PRO A 90 -3.65 -7.05 15.39
C PRO A 90 -4.05 -8.20 14.46
N LEU A 91 -5.33 -8.57 14.38
CA LEU A 91 -5.80 -9.63 13.48
C LEU A 91 -5.59 -9.28 12.01
N VAL A 92 -5.89 -8.05 11.59
CA VAL A 92 -5.72 -7.60 10.20
C VAL A 92 -4.24 -7.62 9.81
N LEU A 93 -3.34 -7.19 10.70
CA LEU A 93 -1.91 -7.16 10.45
C LEU A 93 -1.30 -8.58 10.44
N THR A 94 -1.71 -9.46 11.35
CA THR A 94 -1.19 -10.84 11.41
C THR A 94 -1.74 -11.73 10.32
N SER A 95 -2.98 -11.50 9.88
CA SER A 95 -3.60 -12.29 8.79
C SER A 95 -2.84 -12.17 7.47
N GLN A 96 -2.12 -11.05 7.25
CA GLN A 96 -1.28 -10.86 6.05
C GLN A 96 -0.04 -11.76 6.03
N ALA A 97 0.36 -12.33 7.17
CA ALA A 97 1.47 -13.27 7.23
C ALA A 97 1.07 -14.68 6.72
N ILE A 98 -0.24 -14.95 6.61
CA ILE A 98 -0.72 -16.27 6.18
C ILE A 98 -0.63 -16.34 4.65
N PRO A 99 0.16 -17.28 4.10
CA PRO A 99 0.24 -17.46 2.66
C PRO A 99 -1.10 -17.97 2.10
N VAL A 100 -1.58 -17.33 1.03
CA VAL A 100 -2.85 -17.65 0.37
C VAL A 100 -2.89 -19.09 -0.12
N PHE A 101 -1.75 -19.62 -0.60
CA PHE A 101 -1.66 -20.99 -1.09
C PHE A 101 -1.97 -22.04 0.00
N ALA A 102 -1.80 -21.71 1.28
CA ALA A 102 -2.17 -22.60 2.39
C ALA A 102 -3.69 -22.62 2.63
N LEU A 103 -4.39 -21.54 2.27
CA LEU A 103 -5.83 -21.38 2.43
C LEU A 103 -6.62 -21.91 1.24
N ALA A 104 -5.99 -22.00 0.06
CA ALA A 104 -6.63 -22.45 -1.18
C ALA A 104 -7.35 -23.81 -1.04
N PRO A 105 -6.75 -24.87 -0.45
CA PRO A 105 -7.42 -26.16 -0.30
C PRO A 105 -8.67 -26.09 0.60
N LEU A 106 -8.64 -25.28 1.66
CA LEU A 106 -9.78 -25.10 2.57
C LEU A 106 -10.93 -24.39 1.88
N LEU A 107 -10.63 -23.38 1.07
CA LEU A 107 -11.63 -22.64 0.30
C LEU A 107 -12.27 -23.53 -0.77
N VAL A 108 -11.48 -24.38 -1.44
CA VAL A 108 -12.03 -25.38 -2.37
C VAL A 108 -12.87 -26.42 -1.65
N LEU A 109 -12.48 -26.84 -0.44
CA LEU A 109 -13.27 -27.78 0.35
C LEU A 109 -14.64 -27.19 0.75
N TRP A 110 -14.69 -25.90 1.11
CA TRP A 110 -15.94 -25.24 1.53
C TRP A 110 -16.82 -24.80 0.36
N PHE A 111 -16.24 -24.19 -0.67
CA PHE A 111 -16.98 -23.56 -1.77
C PHE A 111 -17.05 -24.43 -3.03
N GLY A 112 -16.40 -25.60 -3.01
CA GLY A 112 -16.26 -26.50 -4.14
C GLY A 112 -15.19 -26.06 -5.15
N PHE A 113 -15.00 -26.90 -6.17
CA PHE A 113 -14.18 -26.54 -7.33
C PHE A 113 -14.96 -25.58 -8.24
N GLY A 114 -14.30 -24.52 -8.69
CA GLY A 114 -14.86 -23.60 -9.69
C GLY A 114 -14.60 -22.13 -9.40
N MET A 115 -15.49 -21.29 -9.91
CA MET A 115 -15.37 -19.83 -9.85
C MET A 115 -15.49 -19.28 -8.42
N SER A 116 -16.38 -19.87 -7.61
CA SER A 116 -16.64 -19.45 -6.22
C SER A 116 -15.39 -19.45 -5.35
N ALA A 117 -14.64 -20.55 -5.33
CA ALA A 117 -13.43 -20.67 -4.53
C ALA A 117 -12.34 -19.67 -4.94
N LYS A 118 -12.18 -19.42 -6.25
CA LYS A 118 -11.22 -18.45 -6.78
C LYS A 118 -11.60 -17.01 -6.45
N VAL A 119 -12.88 -16.67 -6.58
CA VAL A 119 -13.40 -15.36 -6.17
C VAL A 119 -13.15 -15.16 -4.67
N MET A 120 -13.43 -16.18 -3.85
CA MET A 120 -13.26 -16.05 -2.40
C MET A 120 -11.80 -15.96 -1.97
N MET A 121 -10.89 -16.62 -2.69
CA MET A 121 -9.45 -16.38 -2.55
C MET A 121 -9.10 -14.91 -2.86
N ALA A 122 -9.58 -14.38 -3.99
CA ALA A 122 -9.31 -13.00 -4.37
C ALA A 122 -9.87 -12.00 -3.34
N VAL A 123 -11.09 -12.22 -2.83
CA VAL A 123 -11.69 -11.42 -1.74
C VAL A 123 -10.77 -11.38 -0.54
N LEU A 124 -10.29 -12.53 -0.08
CA LEU A 124 -9.46 -12.62 1.12
C LEU A 124 -8.12 -11.89 0.98
N VAL A 125 -7.49 -12.00 -0.20
CA VAL A 125 -6.24 -11.31 -0.53
C VAL A 125 -6.41 -9.79 -0.55
N ILE A 126 -7.53 -9.31 -1.08
CA ILE A 126 -7.79 -7.89 -1.26
C ILE A 126 -8.32 -7.26 0.03
N PHE A 127 -9.09 -8.00 0.81
CA PHE A 127 -9.77 -7.51 2.01
C PHE A 127 -8.82 -6.90 3.04
N PHE A 128 -7.76 -7.61 3.46
CA PHE A 128 -6.89 -7.13 4.55
C PHE A 128 -6.06 -5.89 4.17
N PRO A 129 -5.37 -5.85 3.01
CA PRO A 129 -4.60 -4.68 2.61
C PRO A 129 -5.50 -3.46 2.38
N VAL A 130 -6.69 -3.65 1.78
CA VAL A 130 -7.64 -2.55 1.57
C VAL A 130 -8.16 -2.02 2.89
N THR A 131 -8.55 -2.90 3.83
CA THR A 131 -8.96 -2.49 5.17
C THR A 131 -7.88 -1.65 5.85
N SER A 132 -6.64 -2.14 5.86
CA SER A 132 -5.51 -1.44 6.50
C SER A 132 -5.20 -0.10 5.83
N ALA A 133 -5.07 -0.08 4.50
CA ALA A 133 -4.72 1.13 3.77
C ALA A 133 -5.82 2.19 3.86
N PHE A 134 -7.10 1.78 3.79
CA PHE A 134 -8.22 2.70 3.92
C PHE A 134 -8.33 3.25 5.34
N PHE A 135 -8.21 2.39 6.36
CA PHE A 135 -8.21 2.81 7.76
C PHE A 135 -7.07 3.79 8.07
N ASP A 136 -5.84 3.49 7.64
CA ASP A 136 -4.69 4.38 7.82
C ASP A 136 -4.85 5.68 7.03
N GLY A 137 -5.44 5.63 5.83
CA GLY A 137 -5.77 6.82 5.03
C GLY A 137 -6.75 7.74 5.75
N LEU A 138 -7.82 7.19 6.33
CA LEU A 138 -8.80 7.96 7.11
C LEU A 138 -8.18 8.64 8.32
N ARG A 139 -7.20 8.01 8.98
CA ARG A 139 -6.53 8.58 10.16
C ARG A 139 -5.51 9.68 9.83
N ARG A 140 -5.02 9.74 8.58
CA ARG A 140 -4.04 10.74 8.13
C ARG A 140 -4.65 12.07 7.69
N VAL A 141 -5.98 12.19 7.67
CA VAL A 141 -6.65 13.43 7.30
C VAL A 141 -6.26 14.55 8.28
N ASN A 142 -5.71 15.65 7.74
CA ASN A 142 -5.26 16.79 8.55
C ASN A 142 -6.44 17.38 9.33
N HIS A 143 -6.23 17.68 10.62
CA HIS A 143 -7.24 18.27 11.49
C HIS A 143 -7.75 19.61 10.97
N ASP A 144 -6.95 20.37 10.22
CA ASP A 144 -7.37 21.63 9.60
C ASP A 144 -8.58 21.46 8.66
N TYR A 145 -8.62 20.35 7.89
CA TYR A 145 -9.77 20.04 7.03
C TYR A 145 -11.01 19.63 7.84
N LEU A 146 -10.80 18.96 8.98
CA LEU A 146 -11.89 18.59 9.89
C LEU A 146 -12.47 19.81 10.59
N ASP A 147 -11.63 20.77 10.98
CA ASP A 147 -12.06 22.01 11.63
C ASP A 147 -12.79 22.93 10.66
N LEU A 148 -12.33 23.01 9.39
CA LEU A 148 -13.08 23.69 8.34
C LEU A 148 -14.46 23.05 8.11
N ALA A 149 -14.53 21.71 8.03
CA ALA A 149 -15.80 20.99 7.88
C ALA A 149 -16.76 21.20 9.07
N ARG A 150 -16.23 21.35 10.29
CA ARG A 150 -17.02 21.68 11.49
C ARG A 150 -17.59 23.10 11.42
N THR A 151 -16.81 24.07 10.96
CA THR A 151 -17.27 25.47 10.81
C THR A 151 -18.30 25.64 9.69
N MET A 152 -18.24 24.82 8.64
CA MET A 152 -19.20 24.82 7.53
C MET A 152 -20.48 23.99 7.81
N GLY A 153 -20.71 23.53 9.04
CA GLY A 153 -21.96 22.86 9.43
C GLY A 153 -22.01 21.36 9.19
N GLY A 154 -20.86 20.67 9.10
CA GLY A 154 -20.78 19.22 8.89
C GLY A 154 -21.46 18.39 9.98
N LEU A 155 -22.74 18.04 9.76
CA LEU A 155 -23.59 17.23 10.64
C LEU A 155 -23.05 15.80 10.85
N PHE A 156 -22.29 15.29 9.88
CA PHE A 156 -21.71 13.94 9.84
C PHE A 156 -20.77 13.64 11.02
N TRP A 157 -20.02 14.63 11.50
CA TRP A 157 -18.99 14.41 12.54
C TRP A 157 -19.51 14.53 13.96
N ARG A 158 -20.72 15.09 14.18
CA ARG A 158 -21.33 15.19 15.52
C ARG A 158 -21.77 13.84 16.07
N ALA A 159 -21.99 12.84 15.22
CA ALA A 159 -22.35 11.47 15.64
C ALA A 159 -21.13 10.56 15.90
N ALA A 160 -19.98 10.84 15.28
CA ALA A 160 -18.78 10.01 15.37
C ALA A 160 -17.75 10.49 16.42
N ALA A 161 -17.95 11.67 17.00
CA ALA A 161 -17.12 12.12 18.12
C ALA A 161 -17.48 11.29 19.37
N PRO A 162 -16.54 10.54 19.97
CA PRO A 162 -16.74 10.01 21.30
C PRO A 162 -16.99 11.21 22.20
N ARG A 163 -18.18 11.28 22.79
CA ARG A 163 -18.51 12.26 23.82
C ARG A 163 -17.61 11.94 25.01
N SER A 164 -16.42 12.55 25.04
CA SER A 164 -15.61 12.62 26.26
C SER A 164 -16.47 13.36 27.30
N PRO A 165 -16.71 12.79 28.49
CA PRO A 165 -17.48 13.46 29.54
C PRO A 165 -16.74 14.62 30.22
N ASP A 166 -15.56 15.01 29.75
CA ASP A 166 -14.71 15.91 30.52
C ASP A 166 -14.79 17.32 29.94
N GLY A 167 -15.83 18.02 30.37
CA GLY A 167 -15.87 19.47 30.33
C GLY A 167 -14.76 20.03 31.21
N CYS A 168 -13.82 20.75 30.60
CA CYS A 168 -13.12 21.81 31.32
C CYS A 168 -12.76 22.94 30.34
N PRO A 169 -13.51 24.06 30.36
CA PRO A 169 -13.07 25.29 29.73
C PRO A 169 -12.19 26.04 30.72
N SER A 170 -10.87 25.91 30.62
CA SER A 170 -9.97 26.80 31.35
C SER A 170 -8.74 27.17 30.51
N GLY A 171 -8.68 28.46 30.15
CA GLY A 171 -7.46 29.13 29.71
C GLY A 171 -7.64 30.08 28.53
N PRO A 172 -7.97 31.37 28.74
CA PRO A 172 -7.86 32.37 27.69
C PRO A 172 -6.40 32.79 27.46
N ARG A 173 -6.05 32.91 26.18
CA ARG A 173 -5.11 33.87 25.53
C ARG A 173 -3.81 34.22 26.25
N PHE A 174 -2.68 33.91 25.61
CA PHE A 174 -1.52 34.81 25.62
C PHE A 174 -0.85 34.92 24.23
N ARG A 175 -1.19 36.02 23.56
CA ARG A 175 -0.38 36.82 22.62
C ARG A 175 -1.00 38.22 22.69
N PRO A 176 -0.28 39.36 22.55
CA PRO A 176 1.11 39.56 22.12
C PRO A 176 1.89 40.61 22.95
N ALA A 177 3.16 40.87 22.63
CA ALA A 177 3.70 42.24 22.57
C ALA A 177 5.09 42.27 21.92
N ASP A 178 5.20 43.15 20.92
CA ASP A 178 6.40 43.59 20.23
C ASP A 178 7.51 44.14 21.14
N GLY A 179 8.72 44.23 20.57
CA GLY A 179 9.42 45.50 20.64
C GLY A 179 10.76 45.52 21.38
N GLY A 180 11.84 45.36 20.60
CA GLY A 180 12.90 46.34 20.63
C GLY A 180 14.16 46.04 21.45
N ARG A 181 15.26 45.88 20.69
CA ARG A 181 16.63 46.33 21.01
C ARG A 181 17.34 45.65 22.21
N ARG A 182 18.48 44.99 21.96
CA ARG A 182 19.84 45.58 21.96
C ARG A 182 20.92 44.47 21.92
N ARG A 183 21.64 44.47 20.79
CA ARG A 183 23.10 44.31 20.57
C ARG A 183 23.90 43.07 21.07
N PRO A 184 24.96 42.69 20.33
CA PRO A 184 25.77 41.49 20.58
C PRO A 184 26.95 41.79 21.54
N HIS A 185 27.24 40.87 22.45
CA HIS A 185 28.51 40.89 23.19
C HIS A 185 29.54 39.99 22.53
N ARG A 186 30.61 40.65 22.10
CA ARG A 186 31.83 40.11 21.50
C ARG A 186 32.69 39.44 22.59
N GLY A 187 33.25 38.27 22.28
CA GLY A 187 34.56 37.80 22.75
C GLY A 187 34.59 36.88 23.98
N ASP A 188 34.95 35.61 23.77
CA ASP A 188 36.16 35.07 24.41
C ASP A 188 36.76 33.92 23.58
N HIS A 189 37.73 34.28 22.73
CA HIS A 189 38.66 33.36 22.07
C HIS A 189 39.71 32.89 23.08
N ARG A 190 39.38 32.05 24.06
CA ARG A 190 40.38 31.46 24.97
C ARG A 190 39.85 30.24 25.70
N ARG A 191 39.55 29.15 24.98
CA ARG A 191 39.44 27.81 25.58
C ARG A 191 39.62 26.67 24.56
N MET A 192 40.44 26.91 23.54
CA MET A 192 41.00 25.88 22.67
C MET A 192 42.44 25.65 23.17
N GLY A 193 42.72 24.53 23.86
CA GLY A 193 44.10 24.23 24.27
C GLY A 193 44.30 23.49 25.59
N ARG A 194 43.26 22.98 26.25
CA ARG A 194 43.46 22.26 27.52
C ARG A 194 42.49 21.11 27.75
N PHE A 195 42.37 20.19 26.79
CA PHE A 195 41.90 18.83 27.10
C PHE A 195 42.44 17.72 26.17
N SER A 196 43.44 18.03 25.33
CA SER A 196 44.16 17.04 24.48
C SER A 196 45.33 16.36 25.21
N ARG A 197 45.38 16.40 26.55
CA ARG A 197 46.43 15.78 27.37
C ARG A 197 45.87 15.08 28.62
N ARG A 198 44.89 14.19 28.44
CA ARG A 198 44.58 13.16 29.44
C ARG A 198 44.35 11.83 28.73
N ILE A 199 45.42 11.02 28.71
CA ILE A 199 45.39 9.56 28.82
C ILE A 199 44.82 8.87 27.55
N GLY A 200 45.59 8.40 26.57
CA GLY A 200 46.97 7.93 26.59
C GLY A 200 47.05 6.44 26.90
N LEU A 201 46.56 5.56 26.02
CA LEU A 201 47.03 4.17 25.91
C LEU A 201 47.04 3.73 24.44
N ARG A 202 48.24 3.29 24.07
CA ARG A 202 48.72 2.78 22.80
C ARG A 202 48.81 1.25 22.96
N ASP A 203 48.63 0.54 21.84
CA ASP A 203 49.12 -0.81 21.57
C ASP A 203 48.38 -1.99 22.26
N ALA A 204 47.45 -2.60 21.50
CA ALA A 204 47.23 -4.05 21.37
C ALA A 204 46.45 -4.34 20.07
#